data_AF-A0A3C1XZR3-F1
#
_entry.id   AF-A0A3C1XZR3-F1
#
_cell.length_a   1.000
_cell.length_b   1.000
_cell.length_c   1.000
_cell.angle_alpha   90.00
_cell.angle_beta   90.00
_cell.angle_gamma   90.00
#
_symmetry.space_group_name_H-M   'P 1'
#
loop_
_entity.id
_entity.type
_entity.pdbx_description
1 polymer ?
#
loop_
_entity_poly.entity_id
_entity_poly.type
_entity_poly.pdbx_seq_one_letter_code
_entity_poly.pdbx_strand_id
1 'polypeptide(L)' 'TPVRPGDTLHLHARVQGARHSSSRPDLGIINWAWTVVNQHDESVLEMDATSLFDLSGNN' A
#
# COMPACT_ATOMS: atom_id res chain seq x y z
N THR A 1 8.73 6.06 15.01
CA THR A 1 9.37 7.35 15.38
C THR A 1 9.00 8.41 14.33
N PRO A 2 9.14 9.72 14.56
CA PRO A 2 8.87 10.71 13.53
C PRO A 2 10.00 10.76 12.50
N VAL A 3 9.64 10.91 11.22
CA VAL A 3 10.61 11.12 10.13
C VAL A 3 11.35 12.45 10.30
N ARG A 4 12.64 12.46 9.94
CA ARG A 4 13.52 13.64 9.97
C ARG A 4 14.19 13.87 8.61
N PRO A 5 14.60 15.11 8.29
CA PRO A 5 15.43 15.38 7.12
C PRO A 5 16.69 14.50 7.12
N GLY A 6 16.98 13.86 5.99
CA GLY A 6 18.12 12.96 5.84
C GLY A 6 17.82 11.49 6.12
N ASP A 7 16.64 11.14 6.63
CA ASP A 7 16.25 9.73 6.76
C ASP A 7 16.15 9.03 5.40
N THR A 8 16.62 7.79 5.35
CA THR A 8 16.37 6.89 4.22
C THR A 8 15.22 5.98 4.59
N LEU A 9 14.15 6.00 3.78
CA LEU A 9 12.92 5.26 4.07
C LEU A 9 12.76 4.07 3.13
N HIS A 10 12.36 2.93 3.70
CA HIS A 10 11.99 1.73 2.97
C HIS A 10 10.53 1.39 3.23
N LEU A 11 9.74 1.27 2.18
CA LEU A 11 8.35 0.80 2.26
C LEU A 11 8.31 -0.71 2.03
N HIS A 12 7.73 -1.42 3.00
CA HIS A 12 7.29 -2.80 2.85
C HIS A 12 5.77 -2.80 2.66
N ALA A 13 5.32 -3.05 1.43
CA ALA A 13 3.91 -3.13 1.09
C ALA A 13 3.50 -4.60 0.89
N ARG A 14 2.73 -5.14 1.83
CA ARG A 14 2.20 -6.51 1.76
C ARG A 14 0.76 -6.50 1.26
N VAL A 15 0.47 -7.28 0.22
CA VAL A 15 -0.92 -7.56 -0.19
C VAL A 15 -1.56 -8.46 0.87
N GLN A 16 -2.63 -7.97 1.49
CA GLN A 16 -3.45 -8.72 2.45
C GLN A 16 -4.65 -9.37 1.78
N GLY A 17 -5.16 -8.76 0.70
CA GLY A 17 -6.24 -9.32 -0.08
C GLY A 17 -6.35 -8.63 -1.43
N ALA A 18 -6.79 -9.39 -2.43
CA ALA A 18 -7.07 -8.88 -3.76
C ALA A 18 -8.39 -9.49 -4.24
N ARG A 19 -9.27 -8.67 -4.80
CA ARG A 19 -10.56 -9.11 -5.35
C ARG A 19 -11.05 -8.15 -6.43
N HIS A 20 -11.97 -8.62 -7.27
CA HIS A 20 -12.79 -7.72 -8.09
C HIS A 20 -13.96 -7.15 -7.26
N SER A 21 -14.46 -5.98 -7.66
CA SER A 21 -15.72 -5.47 -7.12
C SER A 21 -16.89 -6.32 -7.61
N SER A 22 -17.82 -6.63 -6.71
CA SER A 22 -19.04 -7.38 -7.03
C SER A 22 -20.04 -6.56 -7.86
N SER A 23 -19.97 -5.23 -7.77
CA SER A 23 -20.88 -4.31 -8.47
C SER A 23 -20.25 -3.62 -9.68
N ARG A 24 -18.91 -3.65 -9.81
CA ARG A 24 -18.14 -3.08 -10.92
C ARG A 24 -17.07 -4.06 -11.37
N PRO A 25 -17.37 -4.99 -12.30
CA PRO A 25 -16.47 -6.08 -12.66
C PRO A 25 -15.11 -5.63 -13.23
N ASP A 26 -15.04 -4.40 -13.73
CA ASP A 26 -13.86 -3.70 -14.25
C ASP A 26 -13.03 -3.02 -13.16
N LEU A 27 -13.39 -3.14 -11.88
CA LEU A 27 -12.67 -2.55 -10.76
C LEU A 27 -11.99 -3.63 -9.90
N GLY A 28 -10.65 -3.60 -9.87
CA GLY A 28 -9.83 -4.34 -8.94
C GLY A 28 -9.71 -3.62 -7.60
N ILE A 29 -9.69 -4.37 -6.49
CA ILE A 29 -9.56 -3.84 -5.13
C ILE A 29 -8.45 -4.61 -4.44
N ILE A 30 -7.44 -3.90 -3.94
CA ILE A 30 -6.37 -4.47 -3.13
C ILE A 30 -6.38 -3.85 -1.75
N ASN A 31 -6.35 -4.71 -0.74
CA ASN A 31 -6.07 -4.35 0.65
C ASN A 31 -4.60 -4.62 0.94
N TRP A 32 -3.93 -3.62 1.51
CA TRP A 32 -2.51 -3.67 1.83
C TRP A 32 -2.28 -3.49 3.33
N ALA A 33 -1.19 -4.07 3.81
CA ALA A 33 -0.52 -3.61 5.02
C ALA A 33 0.80 -2.97 4.61
N TRP A 34 0.98 -1.70 4.93
CA TRP A 34 2.20 -0.95 4.68
C TRP A 34 2.94 -0.74 5.98
N THR A 35 4.24 -1.03 5.95
CA THR A 35 5.19 -0.63 6.99
C THR A 35 6.27 0.18 6.33
N VAL A 36 6.52 1.39 6.83
CA VAL A 36 7.67 2.18 6.42
C VAL A 36 8.67 2.17 7.56
N VAL A 37 9.92 1.83 7.25
CA VAL A 37 11.03 1.85 8.21
C VAL A 37 12.11 2.85 7.79
N ASN A 38 12.84 3.40 8.74
CA ASN A 38 14.02 4.21 8.49
C ASN A 38 15.30 3.35 8.41
N GLN A 39 16.46 3.98 8.21
CA GLN A 39 17.78 3.34 8.14
C GLN A 39 18.23 2.60 9.42
N HIS A 40 17.52 2.77 10.53
CA HIS A 40 17.77 2.09 11.80
C HIS A 40 16.75 0.97 12.06
N ASP A 41 16.00 0.56 11.04
CA ASP A 41 14.92 -0.41 11.11
C ASP A 41 13.77 -0.02 12.06
N GLU A 42 13.62 1.27 12.37
CA GLU A 42 12.51 1.76 13.18
C GLU A 42 11.27 2.01 12.32
N SER A 43 10.13 1.46 12.76
CA SER A 43 8.83 1.75 12.14
C SER A 43 8.47 3.23 12.32
N VAL A 44 8.31 3.93 11.19
CA VAL A 44 7.87 5.33 11.13
C VAL A 44 6.43 5.47 10.66
N LEU A 45 5.89 4.45 10.00
CA LEU A 45 4.48 4.37 9.61
C LEU A 45 4.03 2.91 9.55
N GLU A 46 2.84 2.65 10.08
CA GLU A 46 2.06 1.43 9.84
C GLU A 46 0.67 1.85 9.38
N MET A 47 0.20 1.25 8.29
CA MET A 47 -1.08 1.60 7.69
C MET A 47 -1.70 0.42 6.97
N ASP A 48 -3.00 0.24 7.19
CA ASP A 48 -3.85 -0.54 6.30
C ASP A 48 -4.41 0.38 5.21
N ALA A 49 -4.18 0.03 3.94
CA ALA A 49 -4.60 0.82 2.80
C ALA A 49 -5.50 0.02 1.87
N THR A 50 -6.45 0.69 1.22
CA THR A 50 -7.24 0.12 0.13
C THR A 50 -6.96 0.89 -1.15
N SER A 51 -6.55 0.18 -2.20
CA SER A 51 -6.34 0.75 -3.53
C SER A 51 -7.35 0.18 -4.51
N LEU A 52 -7.84 1.04 -5.40
CA LEU A 52 -8.72 0.69 -6.49
C LEU A 52 -7.93 0.72 -7.80
N PHE A 53 -8.05 -0.31 -8.61
CA PHE A 53 -7.37 -0.45 -9.89
C PHE A 53 -8.40 -0.56 -11.01
N ASP A 54 -8.25 0.23 -12.05
CA ASP A 54 -9.02 0.06 -13.27
C ASP A 54 -8.50 -1.15 -14.05
N LEU A 55 -9.40 -2.10 -14.31
CA LEU A 55 -9.14 -3.33 -15.06
C LEU A 55 -9.79 -3.31 -16.45
N SER A 56 -10.40 -2.20 -16.85
CA SER A 56 -11.08 -2.06 -18.15
C SER A 56 -10.12 -2.20 -19.35
N GLY A 57 -8.81 -2.15 -19.13
CA GLY A 57 -7.79 -2.42 -20.16
C GLY A 57 -7.65 -1.30 -21.19
N ASN A 58 -8.23 -0.13 -20.95
CA ASN A 58 -8.08 1.03 -21.80
C ASN A 58 -6.78 1.76 -21.46
N ASN A 59 -5.80 1.66 -22.36
CA ASN A 59 -4.55 2.42 -22.31
C ASN A 59 -4.66 3.71 -23.12
#